data_AF-A0A7X8CXR8-F1
#
_entry.id   AF-A0A7X8CXR8-F1
#
_cell.length_a   1.000
_cell.length_b   1.000
_cell.length_c   1.000
_cell.angle_alpha   90.00
_cell.angle_beta   90.00
_cell.angle_gamma   90.00
#
_symmetry.space_group_name_H-M   'P 1'
#
loop_
_entity.id
_entity.type
_entity.pdbx_description
1 polymer ?
#
loop_
_entity_poly.entity_id
_entity_poly.type
_entity_poly.pdbx_seq_one_letter_code
_entity_poly.pdbx_strand_id
1 'polypeptide(L)'
;MRPERRIGGSRFDFYFEDPSGRRHLAEVKSCSLVERGVAIFPDAPSSRAFRHLEELAALSREGWTCHVLFLIQHGNPRVFVPNLHTDPSFAAALGWLAPALDLRAVSLETAEDGRVRIVSDRVPIDLGHTDLAASDRGSYMVVLELPEPVEIETGSLGRIAFPAGWYVYAGSARKGLSARIARHLLRSGKRLRWHIDYLARQARSARGLAVASWDNLECELAASLERLGGRGVPGFGSSDCGCPSHLFGFEVDPRKDRGFLDLLFYYRHERALERRGT
;
A
#
# COMPACT_ATOMS: atom_id res chain seq x y z
N MET A 1 -4.01 -35.33 -3.58
CA MET A 1 -3.38 -33.99 -3.58
C MET A 1 -1.86 -34.15 -3.48
N ARG A 2 -1.08 -33.34 -4.19
CA ARG A 2 0.39 -33.35 -4.20
C ARG A 2 0.88 -31.92 -3.91
N PRO A 3 1.73 -31.69 -2.89
CA PRO A 3 2.24 -30.35 -2.59
C PRO A 3 3.38 -29.93 -3.55
N GLU A 4 3.66 -28.63 -3.58
CA GLU A 4 4.87 -28.01 -4.16
C GLU A 4 5.13 -28.44 -5.62
N ARG A 5 4.08 -28.43 -6.45
CA ARG A 5 4.14 -28.86 -7.83
C ARG A 5 4.81 -27.80 -8.70
N ARG A 6 5.88 -28.18 -9.40
CA ARG A 6 6.51 -27.36 -10.45
C ARG A 6 5.77 -27.52 -11.77
N ILE A 7 5.37 -26.39 -12.36
CA ILE A 7 4.83 -26.29 -13.72
C ILE A 7 5.40 -25.02 -14.35
N GLY A 8 6.02 -25.16 -15.53
CA GLY A 8 6.74 -24.06 -16.15
C GLY A 8 7.87 -23.54 -15.24
N GLY A 9 7.90 -22.22 -15.03
CA GLY A 9 8.88 -21.53 -14.20
C GLY A 9 8.52 -21.43 -12.70
N SER A 10 7.28 -21.72 -12.32
CA SER A 10 6.80 -21.58 -10.93
C SER A 10 6.62 -22.90 -10.19
N ARG A 11 6.55 -22.76 -8.88
CA ARG A 11 6.20 -23.81 -7.93
C ARG A 11 4.95 -23.38 -7.18
N PHE A 12 3.86 -24.12 -7.40
CA PHE A 12 2.56 -23.89 -6.80
C PHE A 12 2.37 -24.78 -5.57
N ASP A 13 1.64 -24.27 -4.57
CA ASP A 13 1.52 -24.95 -3.28
C ASP A 13 0.85 -26.32 -3.38
N PHE A 14 -0.18 -26.46 -4.22
CA PHE A 14 -0.91 -27.73 -4.36
C PHE A 14 -1.34 -28.04 -5.80
N TYR A 15 -1.26 -29.34 -6.14
CA TYR A 15 -1.84 -29.96 -7.32
C TYR A 15 -2.81 -31.08 -6.90
N PHE A 16 -3.96 -31.17 -7.55
CA PHE A 16 -4.85 -32.32 -7.37
C PHE A 16 -5.71 -32.56 -8.61
N GLU A 17 -6.26 -33.76 -8.71
CA GLU A 17 -7.25 -34.11 -9.72
C GLU A 17 -8.58 -34.34 -9.00
N ASP A 18 -9.68 -33.81 -9.56
CA ASP A 18 -11.02 -34.11 -9.05
C ASP A 18 -11.51 -35.49 -9.57
N PRO A 19 -12.63 -36.03 -9.06
CA PRO A 19 -13.15 -37.31 -9.52
C PRO A 19 -13.49 -37.39 -11.01
N SER A 20 -13.62 -36.24 -11.70
CA SER A 20 -13.83 -36.17 -13.15
C SER A 20 -12.53 -36.14 -13.96
N GLY A 21 -11.37 -36.19 -13.29
CA GLY A 21 -10.04 -36.13 -13.90
C GLY A 21 -9.59 -34.71 -14.27
N ARG A 22 -10.32 -33.66 -13.85
CA ARG A 22 -9.87 -32.27 -14.08
C ARG A 22 -8.69 -31.97 -13.19
N ARG A 23 -7.72 -31.23 -13.74
CA ARG A 23 -6.49 -30.86 -13.05
C ARG A 23 -6.65 -29.51 -12.35
N HIS A 24 -6.30 -29.48 -11.08
CA HIS A 24 -6.40 -28.32 -10.21
C HIS A 24 -5.03 -27.87 -9.73
N LEU A 25 -4.82 -26.57 -9.70
CA LEU A 25 -3.70 -25.91 -9.04
C LEU A 25 -4.24 -24.96 -7.99
N ALA A 26 -3.63 -24.97 -6.81
CA ALA A 26 -3.96 -24.05 -5.73
C ALA A 26 -2.70 -23.35 -5.23
N GLU A 27 -2.80 -22.03 -5.12
CA GLU A 27 -1.81 -21.16 -4.50
C GLU A 27 -2.41 -20.56 -3.23
N VAL A 28 -1.65 -20.61 -2.13
CA VAL A 28 -2.06 -20.12 -0.82
C VAL A 28 -1.29 -18.85 -0.49
N LYS A 29 -2.01 -17.80 -0.10
CA LYS A 29 -1.46 -16.52 0.32
C LYS A 29 -1.84 -16.26 1.77
N SER A 30 -0.83 -16.02 2.60
CA SER A 30 -1.05 -15.61 3.99
C SER A 30 -1.41 -14.13 4.06
N CYS A 31 -2.53 -13.81 4.70
CA CYS A 31 -2.99 -12.44 4.96
C CYS A 31 -2.96 -12.19 6.47
N SER A 32 -2.05 -11.33 6.90
CA SER A 32 -1.83 -10.93 8.30
C SER A 32 -2.15 -9.46 8.55
N LEU A 33 -2.66 -8.72 7.57
CA LEU A 33 -3.04 -7.33 7.77
C LEU A 33 -4.57 -7.26 7.82
N VAL A 34 -5.11 -7.08 9.01
CA VAL A 34 -6.53 -6.85 9.25
C VAL A 34 -6.70 -5.57 10.07
N GLU A 35 -7.39 -4.59 9.50
CA GLU A 35 -7.62 -3.29 10.15
C GLU A 35 -9.07 -2.88 9.94
N ARG A 36 -9.75 -2.39 10.99
CA ARG A 36 -11.15 -1.94 10.94
C ARG A 36 -12.13 -2.95 10.30
N GLY A 37 -11.86 -4.24 10.48
CA GLY A 37 -12.65 -5.33 9.94
C GLY A 37 -12.47 -5.55 8.43
N VAL A 38 -11.37 -5.07 7.85
CA VAL A 38 -10.97 -5.27 6.46
C VAL A 38 -9.67 -6.05 6.43
N ALA A 39 -9.63 -7.19 5.74
CA ALA A 39 -8.41 -7.95 5.48
C ALA A 39 -7.75 -7.44 4.20
N ILE A 40 -6.42 -7.26 4.21
CA ILE A 40 -5.72 -6.52 3.17
C ILE A 40 -4.43 -7.26 2.77
N PHE A 41 -4.26 -7.55 1.48
CA PHE A 41 -3.06 -8.25 0.98
C PHE A 41 -2.54 -7.67 -0.35
N PRO A 42 -1.21 -7.55 -0.55
CA PRO A 42 -0.15 -7.90 0.38
C PRO A 42 0.18 -6.78 1.37
N ASP A 43 0.93 -7.09 2.42
CA ASP A 43 1.48 -6.13 3.39
C ASP A 43 2.81 -5.48 2.92
N ALA A 44 3.45 -6.07 1.90
CA ALA A 44 4.61 -5.53 1.20
C ALA A 44 4.58 -5.88 -0.30
N PRO A 45 5.22 -5.08 -1.17
CA PRO A 45 5.31 -5.39 -2.60
C PRO A 45 5.89 -6.79 -2.86
N SER A 46 5.24 -7.58 -3.72
CA SER A 46 5.65 -8.95 -4.03
C SER A 46 5.54 -9.26 -5.51
N SER A 47 6.65 -9.06 -6.23
CA SER A 47 6.76 -9.45 -7.64
C SER A 47 6.52 -10.95 -7.88
N ARG A 48 6.81 -11.80 -6.87
CA ARG A 48 6.52 -13.23 -6.92
C ARG A 48 5.02 -13.51 -6.90
N ALA A 49 4.27 -12.83 -6.03
CA ALA A 49 2.83 -13.02 -5.95
C ALA A 49 2.14 -12.61 -7.26
N PHE A 50 2.58 -11.50 -7.87
CA PHE A 50 2.13 -11.07 -9.19
C PHE A 50 2.41 -12.14 -10.26
N ARG A 51 3.65 -12.61 -10.40
CA ARG A 51 4.01 -13.64 -11.40
C ARG A 51 3.19 -14.92 -11.26
N HIS A 52 2.98 -15.38 -10.03
CA HIS A 52 2.18 -16.58 -9.78
C HIS A 52 0.71 -16.40 -10.24
N LEU A 53 0.12 -15.21 -10.06
CA LEU A 53 -1.24 -14.94 -10.57
C LEU A 53 -1.30 -15.00 -12.09
N GLU A 54 -0.32 -14.39 -12.78
CA GLU A 54 -0.26 -14.41 -14.25
C GLU A 54 -0.12 -15.84 -14.78
N GLU A 55 0.77 -16.64 -14.19
CA GLU A 55 0.98 -18.03 -14.60
C GLU A 55 -0.25 -18.90 -14.34
N LEU A 56 -0.93 -18.74 -13.20
CA LEU A 56 -2.20 -19.44 -12.93
C LEU A 56 -3.27 -19.06 -13.95
N ALA A 57 -3.40 -17.78 -14.28
CA ALA A 57 -4.39 -17.33 -15.26
C ALA A 57 -4.06 -17.83 -16.67
N ALA A 58 -2.78 -17.95 -17.03
CA ALA A 58 -2.35 -18.58 -18.28
C ALA A 58 -2.73 -20.06 -18.31
N LEU A 59 -2.40 -20.81 -17.25
CA LEU A 59 -2.74 -22.23 -17.12
C LEU A 59 -4.25 -22.48 -17.13
N SER A 60 -5.05 -21.56 -16.59
CA SER A 60 -6.51 -21.68 -16.68
C SER A 60 -7.01 -21.76 -18.13
N ARG A 61 -6.37 -21.02 -19.05
CA ARG A 61 -6.68 -21.06 -20.49
C ARG A 61 -6.26 -22.37 -21.16
N GLU A 62 -5.36 -23.13 -20.53
CA GLU A 62 -4.92 -24.47 -20.97
C GLU A 62 -5.76 -25.60 -20.36
N GLY A 63 -6.92 -25.28 -19.76
CA GLY A 63 -7.86 -26.25 -19.20
C GLY A 63 -7.56 -26.66 -17.75
N TRP A 64 -6.70 -25.92 -17.05
CA TRP A 64 -6.51 -26.08 -15.62
C TRP A 64 -7.60 -25.34 -14.83
N THR A 65 -7.98 -25.88 -13.68
CA THR A 65 -8.75 -25.13 -12.68
C THR A 65 -7.78 -24.52 -11.67
N CYS A 66 -7.68 -23.19 -11.63
CA CYS A 66 -6.68 -22.49 -10.85
C CYS A 66 -7.33 -21.76 -9.67
N HIS A 67 -6.86 -22.06 -8.46
CA HIS A 67 -7.39 -21.52 -7.21
C HIS A 67 -6.35 -20.60 -6.55
N VAL A 68 -6.82 -19.49 -6.00
CA VAL A 68 -6.02 -18.64 -5.11
C VAL A 68 -6.74 -18.52 -3.79
N LEU A 69 -6.10 -19.00 -2.72
CA LEU A 69 -6.64 -19.05 -1.38
C LEU A 69 -5.92 -18.07 -0.48
N PHE A 70 -6.61 -17.01 -0.06
CA PHE A 70 -6.13 -16.08 0.97
C PHE A 70 -6.51 -16.60 2.36
N LEU A 71 -5.52 -16.95 3.17
CA LEU A 71 -5.69 -17.36 4.55
C LEU A 71 -5.52 -16.16 5.47
N ILE A 72 -6.61 -15.69 6.06
CA ILE A 72 -6.62 -14.57 6.99
C ILE A 72 -6.42 -15.14 8.39
N GLN A 73 -5.29 -14.84 9.01
CA GLN A 73 -4.82 -15.58 10.18
C GLN A 73 -5.34 -15.07 11.53
N HIS A 74 -6.02 -13.93 11.54
CA HIS A 74 -6.57 -13.33 12.75
C HIS A 74 -7.72 -12.38 12.44
N GLY A 75 -8.48 -12.05 13.48
CA GLY A 75 -9.62 -11.16 13.40
C GLY A 75 -10.85 -11.80 12.77
N ASN A 76 -11.89 -10.98 12.60
CA ASN A 76 -13.13 -11.38 11.92
C ASN A 76 -13.46 -10.34 10.84
N PRO A 77 -12.74 -10.33 9.71
CA PRO A 77 -12.94 -9.35 8.67
C PRO A 77 -14.27 -9.57 7.97
N ARG A 78 -14.94 -8.46 7.65
CA ARG A 78 -16.19 -8.44 6.87
C ARG A 78 -15.93 -8.56 5.37
N VAL A 79 -14.73 -8.19 4.93
CA VAL A 79 -14.32 -8.15 3.54
C VAL A 79 -12.81 -8.28 3.42
N PHE A 80 -12.36 -8.85 2.31
CA PHE A 80 -10.97 -8.87 1.86
C PHE A 80 -10.81 -7.93 0.66
N VAL A 81 -9.76 -7.12 0.65
CA VAL A 81 -9.40 -6.23 -0.46
C VAL A 81 -7.92 -6.39 -0.83
N PRO A 82 -7.56 -6.31 -2.12
CA PRO A 82 -6.16 -6.21 -2.50
C PRO A 82 -5.59 -4.84 -2.08
N ASN A 83 -4.36 -4.84 -1.58
CA ASN A 83 -3.70 -3.64 -1.04
C ASN A 83 -3.14 -2.75 -2.15
N LEU A 84 -3.99 -1.97 -2.80
CA LEU A 84 -3.61 -1.08 -3.89
C LEU A 84 -2.61 0.03 -3.48
N HIS A 85 -2.53 0.38 -2.20
CA HIS A 85 -1.60 1.40 -1.70
C HIS A 85 -0.18 0.86 -1.44
N THR A 86 -0.03 -0.46 -1.36
CA THR A 86 1.25 -1.11 -1.07
C THR A 86 1.79 -1.81 -2.31
N ASP A 87 0.95 -2.56 -3.01
CA ASP A 87 1.29 -3.21 -4.26
C ASP A 87 0.20 -2.96 -5.32
N PRO A 88 0.23 -1.79 -5.98
CA PRO A 88 -0.75 -1.45 -7.00
C PRO A 88 -0.70 -2.41 -8.20
N SER A 89 0.48 -2.94 -8.54
CA SER A 89 0.64 -3.91 -9.62
C SER A 89 -0.05 -5.23 -9.31
N PHE A 90 0.13 -5.76 -8.09
CA PHE A 90 -0.61 -6.94 -7.64
C PHE A 90 -2.12 -6.69 -7.61
N ALA A 91 -2.56 -5.56 -7.05
CA ALA A 91 -3.98 -5.25 -6.93
C ALA A 91 -4.66 -5.13 -8.31
N ALA A 92 -4.03 -4.43 -9.26
CA ALA A 92 -4.51 -4.32 -10.63
C ALA A 92 -4.57 -5.70 -11.32
N ALA A 93 -3.51 -6.51 -11.18
CA ALA A 93 -3.44 -7.85 -11.75
C ALA A 93 -4.54 -8.77 -11.20
N LEU A 94 -4.74 -8.77 -9.88
CA LEU A 94 -5.80 -9.58 -9.27
C LEU A 94 -7.16 -9.21 -9.83
N GLY A 95 -7.45 -7.92 -10.00
CA GLY A 95 -8.69 -7.44 -10.63
C GLY A 95 -8.88 -7.95 -12.06
N TRP A 96 -7.85 -7.81 -12.92
CA TRP A 96 -7.94 -8.22 -14.33
C TRP A 96 -7.94 -9.73 -14.54
N LEU A 97 -7.28 -10.49 -13.65
CA LEU A 97 -7.13 -11.94 -13.77
C LEU A 97 -8.21 -12.72 -13.02
N ALA A 98 -8.97 -12.07 -12.13
CA ALA A 98 -10.04 -12.68 -11.35
C ALA A 98 -11.03 -13.52 -12.18
N PRO A 99 -11.49 -13.13 -13.39
CA PRO A 99 -12.39 -13.96 -14.18
C PRO A 99 -11.83 -15.33 -14.59
N ALA A 100 -10.51 -15.51 -14.56
CA ALA A 100 -9.82 -16.76 -14.90
C ALA A 100 -9.40 -17.58 -13.66
N LEU A 101 -9.74 -17.14 -12.44
CA LEU A 101 -9.26 -17.73 -11.20
C LEU A 101 -10.42 -17.99 -10.21
N ASP A 102 -10.37 -19.12 -9.49
CA ASP A 102 -11.23 -19.35 -8.32
C ASP A 102 -10.59 -18.70 -7.09
N LEU A 103 -11.00 -17.46 -6.80
CA LEU A 103 -10.52 -16.70 -5.66
C LEU A 103 -11.34 -17.02 -4.41
N ARG A 104 -10.65 -17.33 -3.30
CA ARG A 104 -11.27 -17.54 -1.99
C ARG A 104 -10.49 -16.86 -0.90
N ALA A 105 -11.20 -16.28 0.06
CA ALA A 105 -10.64 -15.76 1.29
C ALA A 105 -11.29 -16.48 2.47
N VAL A 106 -10.45 -17.03 3.36
CA VAL A 106 -10.86 -17.85 4.51
C VAL A 106 -10.30 -17.21 5.77
N SER A 107 -11.15 -16.98 6.76
CA SER A 107 -10.73 -16.48 8.07
C SER A 107 -10.47 -17.63 9.02
N LEU A 108 -9.35 -17.55 9.72
CA LEU A 108 -8.86 -18.52 10.68
C LEU A 108 -8.74 -17.87 12.05
N GLU A 109 -9.00 -18.65 13.09
CA GLU A 109 -8.69 -18.33 14.47
C GLU A 109 -7.72 -19.37 15.00
N THR A 110 -6.66 -18.91 15.66
CA THR A 110 -5.67 -19.78 16.30
C THR A 110 -5.86 -19.67 17.80
N ALA A 111 -6.25 -20.77 18.45
CA ALA A 111 -6.35 -20.85 19.89
C ALA A 111 -4.96 -20.87 20.55
N GLU A 112 -4.88 -20.55 21.84
CA GLU A 112 -3.62 -20.53 22.60
C GLU A 112 -2.90 -21.89 22.62
N ASP A 113 -3.64 -22.98 22.48
CA ASP A 113 -3.11 -24.34 22.40
C ASP A 113 -2.62 -24.75 21.00
N GLY A 114 -2.59 -23.79 20.05
CA GLY A 114 -2.14 -23.99 18.67
C GLY A 114 -3.18 -24.62 17.75
N ARG A 115 -4.40 -24.92 18.22
CA ARG A 115 -5.48 -25.39 17.33
C ARG A 115 -5.98 -24.25 16.45
N VAL A 116 -6.07 -24.52 15.15
CA VAL A 116 -6.63 -23.58 14.16
C VAL A 116 -8.07 -23.99 13.84
N ARG A 117 -9.01 -23.05 13.90
CA ARG A 117 -10.38 -23.22 13.41
C ARG A 117 -10.63 -22.27 12.24
N ILE A 118 -11.37 -22.77 11.25
CA ILE A 118 -11.96 -21.92 10.21
C ILE A 118 -13.16 -21.21 10.84
N VAL A 119 -13.09 -19.89 10.93
CA VAL A 119 -14.17 -19.03 11.45
C VAL A 119 -15.17 -18.71 10.33
N SER A 120 -14.64 -18.43 9.13
CA SER A 120 -15.43 -18.20 7.93
C SER A 120 -14.70 -18.82 6.75
N ASP A 121 -15.40 -19.67 6.00
CA ASP A 121 -14.89 -20.31 4.79
C ASP A 121 -15.04 -19.42 3.54
N ARG A 122 -15.75 -18.30 3.67
CA ARG A 122 -16.02 -17.32 2.61
C ARG A 122 -16.10 -15.91 3.16
N VAL A 123 -14.96 -15.26 3.30
CA VAL A 123 -14.90 -13.80 3.43
C VAL A 123 -15.11 -13.18 2.04
N PRO A 124 -16.06 -12.24 1.86
CA PRO A 124 -16.27 -11.56 0.60
C PRO A 124 -14.98 -10.90 0.09
N ILE A 125 -14.68 -11.06 -1.20
CA ILE A 125 -13.55 -10.40 -1.87
C ILE A 125 -14.09 -9.21 -2.66
N ASP A 126 -13.65 -8.01 -2.31
CA ASP A 126 -13.98 -6.78 -3.03
C ASP A 126 -12.81 -6.36 -3.94
N LEU A 127 -13.10 -6.32 -5.25
CA LEU A 127 -12.19 -5.90 -6.31
C LEU A 127 -12.62 -4.56 -6.95
N GLY A 128 -13.61 -3.87 -6.38
CA GLY A 128 -14.23 -2.67 -6.95
C GLY A 128 -13.30 -1.48 -7.14
N HIS A 129 -12.11 -1.51 -6.53
CA HIS A 129 -11.12 -0.44 -6.57
C HIS A 129 -9.81 -0.82 -7.27
N THR A 130 -9.76 -1.97 -7.97
CA THR A 130 -8.53 -2.39 -8.68
C THR A 130 -8.22 -1.52 -9.90
N ASP A 131 -9.21 -0.81 -10.44
CA ASP A 131 -9.04 0.21 -11.49
C ASP A 131 -8.23 1.42 -10.99
N LEU A 132 -8.45 1.83 -9.74
CA LEU A 132 -7.67 2.87 -9.08
C LEU A 132 -6.21 2.45 -8.94
N ALA A 133 -5.94 1.18 -8.61
CA ALA A 133 -4.59 0.64 -8.56
C ALA A 133 -3.86 0.79 -9.91
N ALA A 134 -4.55 0.51 -11.02
CA ALA A 134 -4.01 0.63 -12.37
C ALA A 134 -3.76 2.09 -12.81
N SER A 135 -4.45 3.05 -12.19
CA SER A 135 -4.39 4.46 -12.60
C SER A 135 -3.14 5.21 -12.10
N ASP A 136 -2.35 4.60 -11.19
CA ASP A 136 -1.09 5.11 -10.61
C ASP A 136 -1.15 6.62 -10.29
N ARG A 137 -2.18 7.02 -9.54
CA ARG A 137 -2.45 8.39 -9.12
C ARG A 137 -2.90 8.44 -7.67
N GLY A 138 -2.87 9.63 -7.10
CA GLY A 138 -3.44 9.92 -5.79
C GLY A 138 -2.54 10.85 -5.00
N SER A 139 -2.64 10.76 -3.69
CA SER A 139 -1.81 11.48 -2.74
C SER A 139 -0.79 10.55 -2.07
N TYR A 140 0.17 11.14 -1.37
CA TYR A 140 1.17 10.39 -0.63
C TYR A 140 1.69 11.20 0.54
N MET A 141 2.29 10.48 1.48
CA MET A 141 3.15 11.06 2.50
C MET A 141 4.60 10.57 2.31
N VAL A 142 5.57 11.41 2.62
CA VAL A 142 6.98 10.99 2.76
C VAL A 142 7.40 11.26 4.20
N VAL A 143 7.73 10.20 4.92
CA VAL A 143 8.28 10.26 6.28
C VAL A 143 9.79 10.29 6.18
N LEU A 144 10.41 11.30 6.77
CA LEU A 144 11.85 11.55 6.76
C LEU A 144 12.38 11.66 8.18
N GLU A 145 13.63 11.28 8.37
CA GLU A 145 14.33 11.42 9.63
C GLU A 145 15.58 12.28 9.47
N LEU A 146 15.69 13.34 10.27
CA LEU A 146 16.88 14.14 10.45
C LEU A 146 17.48 13.84 11.83
N PRO A 147 18.64 13.16 11.91
CA PRO A 147 19.25 12.82 13.19
C PRO A 147 19.86 14.04 13.90
N GLU A 148 20.19 15.08 13.14
CA GLU A 148 20.87 16.29 13.61
C GLU A 148 20.22 17.52 12.95
N PRO A 149 20.25 18.69 13.62
CA PRO A 149 19.75 19.92 13.01
C PRO A 149 20.60 20.30 11.79
N VAL A 150 19.93 20.82 10.76
CA VAL A 150 20.59 21.19 9.49
C VAL A 150 19.96 22.44 8.90
N GLU A 151 20.80 23.33 8.36
CA GLU A 151 20.33 24.44 7.52
C GLU A 151 20.41 24.05 6.04
N ILE A 152 19.31 24.25 5.31
CA ILE A 152 19.20 23.84 3.92
C ILE A 152 18.74 25.02 3.06
N GLU A 153 19.49 25.31 1.99
CA GLU A 153 19.04 26.19 0.93
C GLU A 153 18.00 25.47 0.05
N THR A 154 16.73 25.82 0.26
CA THR A 154 15.56 25.08 -0.24
C THR A 154 14.94 25.81 -1.43
N GLY A 155 15.73 25.99 -2.49
CA GLY A 155 15.30 26.64 -3.72
C GLY A 155 14.70 28.04 -3.46
N SER A 156 13.47 28.26 -3.92
CA SER A 156 12.78 29.57 -3.78
C SER A 156 12.46 29.98 -2.36
N LEU A 157 12.48 29.06 -1.38
CA LEU A 157 12.23 29.40 0.03
C LEU A 157 13.49 29.91 0.74
N GLY A 158 14.64 29.95 0.06
CA GLY A 158 15.89 30.37 0.65
C GLY A 158 16.38 29.40 1.71
N ARG A 159 17.11 29.92 2.71
CA ARG A 159 17.71 29.11 3.77
C ARG A 159 16.69 28.86 4.89
N ILE A 160 16.48 27.59 5.21
CA ILE A 160 15.59 27.15 6.30
C ILE A 160 16.40 26.30 7.27
N ALA A 161 16.25 26.55 8.57
CA ALA A 161 16.77 25.70 9.63
C ALA A 161 15.76 24.58 9.95
N PHE A 162 16.21 23.34 9.86
CA PHE A 162 15.45 22.15 10.24
C PHE A 162 16.06 21.58 11.52
N PRO A 163 15.34 21.63 12.67
CA PRO A 163 15.74 20.88 13.86
C PRO A 163 15.90 19.38 13.60
N ALA A 164 16.64 18.69 14.47
CA ALA A 164 16.62 17.23 14.49
C ALA A 164 15.21 16.73 14.81
N GLY A 165 14.80 15.62 14.18
CA GLY A 165 13.50 15.01 14.38
C GLY A 165 12.97 14.31 13.15
N TRP A 166 11.67 14.09 13.15
CA TRP A 166 10.93 13.43 12.07
C TRP A 166 10.12 14.45 11.29
N TYR A 167 9.99 14.23 9.99
CA TYR A 167 9.23 15.11 9.12
C TYR A 167 8.28 14.30 8.25
N VAL A 168 7.03 14.74 8.14
CA VAL A 168 6.05 14.18 7.23
C VAL A 168 5.67 15.23 6.20
N TYR A 169 5.94 14.91 4.95
CA TYR A 169 5.54 15.73 3.80
C TYR A 169 4.29 15.14 3.15
N ALA A 170 3.25 15.94 2.97
CA ALA A 170 2.08 15.60 2.16
C ALA A 170 2.28 16.06 0.71
N GLY A 171 1.93 15.20 -0.24
CA GLY A 171 2.04 15.52 -1.66
C GLY A 171 0.99 14.80 -2.53
N SER A 172 0.89 15.20 -3.79
CA SER A 172 0.03 14.55 -4.78
C SER A 172 0.70 14.23 -6.12
N ALA A 173 0.09 13.31 -6.85
CA ALA A 173 0.43 12.98 -8.22
C ALA A 173 -0.84 12.61 -9.00
N ARG A 174 -1.21 13.44 -10.00
CA ARG A 174 -2.32 13.16 -10.92
C ARG A 174 -2.09 11.92 -11.81
N LYS A 175 -0.83 11.59 -12.05
CA LYS A 175 -0.33 10.40 -12.75
C LYS A 175 1.11 10.14 -12.30
N GLY A 176 1.54 8.89 -12.28
CA GLY A 176 2.91 8.54 -11.92
C GLY A 176 3.16 8.62 -10.41
N LEU A 177 2.19 8.24 -9.57
CA LEU A 177 2.29 8.28 -8.12
C LEU A 177 3.53 7.51 -7.63
N SER A 178 3.70 6.28 -8.11
CA SER A 178 4.83 5.42 -7.74
C SER A 178 6.17 6.08 -8.10
N ALA A 179 6.27 6.64 -9.32
CA ALA A 179 7.47 7.34 -9.78
C ALA A 179 7.76 8.63 -9.00
N ARG A 180 6.70 9.38 -8.62
CA ARG A 180 6.80 10.59 -7.80
C ARG A 180 7.38 10.28 -6.43
N ILE A 181 6.83 9.26 -5.76
CA ILE A 181 7.33 8.80 -4.45
C ILE A 181 8.78 8.33 -4.59
N ALA A 182 9.07 7.43 -5.54
CA ALA A 182 10.42 6.89 -5.74
C ALA A 182 11.47 8.00 -5.95
N ARG A 183 11.11 9.04 -6.71
CA ARG A 183 11.95 10.22 -6.87
C ARG A 183 12.26 10.90 -5.53
N HIS A 184 11.25 11.10 -4.68
CA HIS A 184 11.46 11.74 -3.37
C HIS A 184 12.23 10.87 -2.38
N LEU A 185 12.28 9.55 -2.61
CA LEU A 185 13.14 8.65 -1.84
C LEU A 185 14.58 8.63 -2.34
N LEU A 186 14.83 8.92 -3.62
CA LEU A 186 16.18 8.98 -4.18
C LEU A 186 17.02 10.11 -3.56
N ARG A 187 18.20 9.79 -3.02
CA ARG A 187 19.10 10.73 -2.29
C ARG A 187 20.15 11.42 -3.14
N SER A 188 20.63 10.76 -4.18
CA SER A 188 21.69 11.27 -5.05
C SER A 188 21.33 11.07 -6.52
N GLY A 189 22.10 11.66 -7.44
CA GLY A 189 21.93 11.44 -8.88
C GLY A 189 20.66 12.04 -9.49
N LYS A 190 19.97 12.95 -8.80
CA LYS A 190 18.81 13.69 -9.34
C LYS A 190 19.03 15.19 -9.34
N ARG A 191 18.52 15.87 -10.37
CA ARG A 191 18.36 17.33 -10.35
C ARG A 191 17.28 17.69 -9.33
N LEU A 192 17.61 18.51 -8.33
CA LEU A 192 16.68 18.98 -7.31
C LEU A 192 15.67 19.95 -7.96
N ARG A 193 14.38 19.71 -7.73
CA ARG A 193 13.30 20.54 -8.29
C ARG A 193 12.25 20.93 -7.26
N TRP A 194 11.86 20.00 -6.39
CA TRP A 194 10.88 20.23 -5.32
C TRP A 194 11.58 20.54 -4.00
N HIS A 195 10.97 21.35 -3.13
CA HIS A 195 11.54 21.68 -1.81
C HIS A 195 11.92 20.43 -1.01
N ILE A 196 11.05 19.42 -1.02
CA ILE A 196 11.35 18.11 -0.41
C ILE A 196 12.61 17.47 -0.97
N ASP A 197 12.96 17.64 -2.25
CA ASP A 197 14.17 17.00 -2.81
C ASP A 197 15.45 17.44 -2.07
N TYR A 198 15.50 18.69 -1.59
CA TYR A 198 16.62 19.26 -0.83
C TYR A 198 16.70 18.67 0.58
N LEU A 199 15.58 18.70 1.32
CA LEU A 199 15.48 18.14 2.66
C LEU A 199 15.81 16.64 2.67
N ALA A 200 15.23 15.95 1.70
CA ALA A 200 15.30 14.52 1.60
C ALA A 200 16.76 14.05 1.35
N ARG A 201 17.59 14.84 0.65
CA ARG A 201 19.03 14.55 0.51
C ARG A 201 19.79 14.51 1.84
N GLN A 202 19.35 15.26 2.84
CA GLN A 202 19.97 15.31 4.17
C GLN A 202 19.39 14.28 5.16
N ALA A 203 18.28 13.64 4.80
CA ALA A 203 17.61 12.69 5.69
C ALA A 203 18.38 11.38 5.82
N ARG A 204 18.51 10.88 7.05
CA ARG A 204 19.06 9.55 7.36
C ARG A 204 18.20 8.44 6.77
N SER A 205 16.88 8.61 6.86
CA SER A 205 15.91 7.67 6.30
C SER A 205 14.77 8.42 5.61
N ALA A 206 14.19 7.79 4.59
CA ALA A 206 13.01 8.27 3.90
C ALA A 206 12.11 7.09 3.53
N ARG A 207 10.81 7.19 3.83
CA ARG A 207 9.81 6.19 3.46
C ARG A 207 8.58 6.86 2.86
N GLY A 208 8.16 6.36 1.72
CA GLY A 208 6.93 6.80 1.05
C GLY A 208 5.73 5.98 1.52
N LEU A 209 4.62 6.65 1.75
CA LEU A 209 3.33 6.08 2.11
C LEU A 209 2.33 6.53 1.04
N ALA A 210 2.07 5.68 0.06
CA ALA A 210 1.11 5.99 -1.00
C ALA A 210 -0.32 5.97 -0.45
N VAL A 211 -1.15 6.86 -0.97
CA VAL A 211 -2.60 6.93 -0.79
C VAL A 211 -3.19 7.09 -2.19
N ALA A 212 -3.18 6.00 -2.95
CA ALA A 212 -3.88 5.98 -4.23
C ALA A 212 -5.35 6.34 -4.05
N SER A 213 -5.81 7.36 -4.79
CA SER A 213 -7.10 8.01 -4.64
C SER A 213 -7.51 8.65 -5.97
N TRP A 214 -8.82 8.77 -6.21
CA TRP A 214 -9.33 9.54 -7.35
C TRP A 214 -9.21 11.04 -7.12
N ASP A 215 -9.54 11.47 -5.90
CA ASP A 215 -9.42 12.85 -5.44
C ASP A 215 -7.96 13.22 -5.15
N ASN A 216 -7.63 14.52 -5.25
CA ASN A 216 -6.41 15.05 -4.66
C ASN A 216 -6.63 15.31 -3.16
N LEU A 217 -6.05 14.46 -2.31
CA LEU A 217 -6.16 14.51 -0.85
C LEU A 217 -5.01 15.26 -0.17
N GLU A 218 -4.14 15.93 -0.93
CA GLU A 218 -2.91 16.57 -0.43
C GLU A 218 -3.18 17.61 0.67
N CYS A 219 -4.10 18.54 0.43
CA CYS A 219 -4.45 19.56 1.42
C CYS A 219 -5.17 18.96 2.64
N GLU A 220 -6.00 17.92 2.42
CA GLU A 220 -6.68 17.22 3.53
C GLU A 220 -5.66 16.50 4.43
N LEU A 221 -4.68 15.82 3.82
CA LEU A 221 -3.57 15.18 4.53
C LEU A 221 -2.75 16.21 5.30
N ALA A 222 -2.38 17.34 4.68
CA ALA A 222 -1.63 18.41 5.35
C ALA A 222 -2.38 18.94 6.58
N ALA A 223 -3.67 19.26 6.45
CA ALA A 223 -4.49 19.72 7.57
C ALA A 223 -4.61 18.66 8.68
N SER A 224 -4.70 17.37 8.33
CA SER A 224 -4.76 16.29 9.32
C SER A 224 -3.42 16.08 10.05
N LEU A 225 -2.28 16.25 9.38
CA LEU A 225 -0.96 16.20 10.00
C LEU A 225 -0.75 17.36 10.98
N GLU A 226 -1.23 18.56 10.65
CA GLU A 226 -1.22 19.70 11.56
C GLU A 226 -2.08 19.44 12.81
N ARG A 227 -3.32 18.94 12.62
CA ARG A 227 -4.21 18.57 13.74
C ARG A 227 -3.64 17.49 14.64
N LEU A 228 -2.79 16.61 14.10
CA LEU A 228 -2.08 15.58 14.87
C LEU A 228 -0.94 16.16 15.73
N GLY A 229 -0.68 17.47 15.65
CA GLY A 229 0.38 18.16 16.40
C GLY A 229 1.67 18.37 15.62
N GLY A 230 1.66 18.12 14.30
CA GLY A 230 2.80 18.38 13.43
C GLY A 230 3.11 19.88 13.35
N ARG A 231 4.38 20.26 13.55
CA ARG A 231 4.84 21.66 13.43
C ARG A 231 5.10 22.00 11.97
N GLY A 232 4.23 22.80 11.37
CA GLY A 232 4.34 23.19 9.96
C GLY A 232 5.59 24.03 9.65
N VAL A 233 6.26 23.74 8.54
CA VAL A 233 7.36 24.57 8.00
C VAL A 233 6.78 25.58 7.00
N PRO A 234 6.72 26.89 7.32
CA PRO A 234 5.97 27.87 6.53
C PRO A 234 6.31 27.87 5.03
N GLY A 235 5.28 27.84 4.18
CA GLY A 235 5.40 27.89 2.72
C GLY A 235 5.98 26.64 2.06
N PHE A 236 6.31 25.60 2.83
CA PHE A 236 6.94 24.40 2.29
C PHE A 236 5.94 23.56 1.50
N GLY A 237 6.16 23.44 0.18
CA GLY A 237 5.33 22.60 -0.69
C GLY A 237 3.89 23.09 -0.90
N SER A 238 3.56 24.31 -0.49
CA SER A 238 2.21 24.88 -0.59
C SER A 238 2.10 26.04 -1.60
N SER A 239 3.02 26.12 -2.57
CA SER A 239 3.09 27.24 -3.53
C SER A 239 1.87 27.41 -4.45
N ASP A 240 1.06 26.36 -4.61
CA ASP A 240 -0.12 26.31 -5.47
C ASP A 240 -1.45 26.21 -4.68
N CYS A 241 -1.41 26.40 -3.37
CA CYS A 241 -2.60 26.39 -2.51
C CYS A 241 -2.50 27.39 -1.34
N GLY A 242 -3.57 27.55 -0.57
CA GLY A 242 -3.61 28.43 0.60
C GLY A 242 -3.10 27.79 1.90
N CYS A 243 -2.51 26.59 1.84
CA CYS A 243 -2.05 25.88 3.04
C CYS A 243 -0.83 26.58 3.66
N PRO A 244 -0.74 26.66 5.01
CA PRO A 244 0.42 27.24 5.68
C PRO A 244 1.70 26.43 5.43
N SER A 245 1.57 25.11 5.30
CA SER A 245 2.65 24.17 4.98
C SER A 245 2.10 22.83 4.52
N HIS A 246 2.87 22.09 3.72
CA HIS A 246 2.67 20.65 3.47
C HIS A 246 3.77 19.79 4.13
N LEU A 247 4.67 20.38 4.92
CA LEU A 247 5.72 19.68 5.66
C LEU A 247 5.59 19.93 7.16
N PHE A 248 5.49 18.85 7.92
CA PHE A 248 5.24 18.92 9.36
C PHE A 248 6.33 18.17 10.13
N GLY A 249 6.91 18.83 11.12
CA GLY A 249 7.91 18.25 12.03
C GLY A 249 7.28 17.59 13.25
N PHE A 250 7.86 16.46 13.67
CA PHE A 250 7.49 15.64 14.82
C PHE A 250 8.74 15.27 15.62
N GLU A 251 8.61 15.11 16.93
CA GLU A 251 9.74 14.76 17.81
C GLU A 251 10.09 13.27 17.75
N VAL A 252 9.07 12.43 17.57
CA VAL A 252 9.19 10.98 17.53
C VAL A 252 8.79 10.44 16.16
N ASP A 253 9.15 9.18 15.88
CA ASP A 253 8.79 8.51 14.64
C ASP A 253 7.26 8.38 14.54
N PRO A 254 6.61 9.09 13.61
CA PRO A 254 5.15 9.08 13.50
C PRO A 254 4.62 7.68 13.17
N ARG A 255 5.43 6.79 12.60
CA ARG A 255 5.02 5.40 12.29
C ARG A 255 4.85 4.53 13.54
N LYS A 256 5.29 5.00 14.71
CA LYS A 256 5.07 4.38 16.01
C LYS A 256 3.93 5.03 16.80
N ASP A 257 3.41 6.15 16.30
CA ASP A 257 2.29 6.86 16.92
C ASP A 257 0.96 6.27 16.44
N ARG A 258 0.05 5.95 17.37
CA ARG A 258 -1.23 5.35 17.02
C ARG A 258 -2.12 6.31 16.24
N GLY A 259 -2.11 7.60 16.56
CA GLY A 259 -2.91 8.61 15.88
C GLY A 259 -2.49 8.79 14.41
N PHE A 260 -1.19 8.77 14.13
CA PHE A 260 -0.68 8.79 12.75
C PHE A 260 -1.07 7.54 11.97
N LEU A 261 -0.98 6.36 12.58
CA LEU A 261 -1.37 5.11 11.94
C LEU A 261 -2.88 5.10 11.64
N ASP A 262 -3.72 5.52 12.60
CA ASP A 262 -5.16 5.64 12.41
C ASP A 262 -5.51 6.63 11.29
N LEU A 263 -4.80 7.77 11.22
CA LEU A 263 -4.91 8.72 10.11
C LEU A 263 -4.57 8.06 8.76
N LEU A 264 -3.43 7.36 8.68
CA LEU A 264 -3.00 6.69 7.45
C LEU A 264 -4.03 5.64 7.00
N PHE A 265 -4.54 4.83 7.92
CA PHE A 265 -5.54 3.81 7.60
C PHE A 265 -6.87 4.41 7.18
N TYR A 266 -7.34 5.47 7.85
CA TYR A 266 -8.52 6.22 7.44
C TYR A 266 -8.38 6.72 6.00
N TYR A 267 -7.25 7.36 5.67
CA TYR A 267 -7.04 7.88 4.32
C TYR A 267 -6.97 6.78 3.27
N ARG A 268 -6.35 5.64 3.57
CA ARG A 268 -6.22 4.51 2.63
C ARG A 268 -7.54 3.76 2.42
N HIS A 269 -8.25 3.43 3.49
CA HIS A 269 -9.34 2.45 3.44
C HIS A 269 -10.74 3.05 3.56
N GLU A 270 -10.84 4.33 3.91
CA GLU A 270 -12.12 5.02 3.98
C GLU A 270 -12.12 6.17 2.96
N ARG A 271 -11.36 7.24 3.22
CA ARG A 271 -11.44 8.50 2.44
C ARG A 271 -11.00 8.35 0.98
N ALA A 272 -9.96 7.57 0.67
CA ALA A 272 -9.49 7.42 -0.72
C ALA A 272 -10.44 6.61 -1.62
N LEU A 273 -11.30 5.79 -1.02
CA LEU A 273 -12.25 4.95 -1.74
C LEU A 273 -13.59 5.67 -1.97
N GLU A 274 -13.88 6.72 -1.19
CA GLU A 274 -14.99 7.63 -1.45
C GLU A 274 -14.79 8.35 -2.80
N ARG A 275 -15.66 8.07 -3.78
CA ARG A 275 -15.79 8.92 -4.97
C ARG A 275 -16.69 10.09 -4.62
N ARG A 276 -16.13 11.27 -4.38
CA ARG A 276 -16.93 12.49 -4.47
C ARG A 276 -17.20 12.69 -5.96
N GLY A 277 -18.47 12.53 -6.35
CA GLY A 277 -18.90 12.89 -7.70
C GLY A 277 -18.47 14.34 -7.97
N THR A 278 -17.69 14.52 -9.05
CA THR A 278 -17.39 15.84 -9.60
C THR A 278 -18.65 16.56 -10.02
#